data_AF-A0A0D1M300-F1
#
_entry.id   AF-A0A0D1M300-F1
#
_cell.length_a   1.000
_cell.length_b   1.000
_cell.length_c   1.000
_cell.angle_alpha   90.00
_cell.angle_beta   90.00
_cell.angle_gamma   90.00
#
_symmetry.space_group_name_H-M   'P 1'
#
loop_
_entity.id
_entity.type
_entity.pdbx_description
1 polymer ?
#
loop_
_entity_poly.entity_id
_entity_poly.type
_entity_poly.pdbx_seq_one_letter_code
_entity_poly.pdbx_strand_id
1 'polypeptide(L)'
;MIGLPVDMESATPITPGCEPALAHALADELVGITGLLADLAFDLAGNPDTLRHHMHSLQGIDRITQAQLAVADLLRSCAPVEQRIAAVTLEEMGGNIRRAVDRYRAEGVPIDPVD
;
A
#
# COMPACT_ATOMS: atom_id res chain seq x y z
N MET A 1 10.21 52.42 -17.95
CA MET A 1 9.92 51.79 -16.65
C MET A 1 9.08 50.55 -16.96
N ILE A 2 9.72 49.39 -16.89
CA ILE A 2 9.22 48.09 -17.36
C ILE A 2 8.33 47.51 -16.26
N GLY A 3 7.06 47.27 -16.54
CA GLY A 3 6.19 46.44 -15.71
C GLY A 3 6.37 44.99 -16.14
N LEU A 4 7.09 44.20 -15.35
CA LEU A 4 7.26 42.77 -15.58
C LEU A 4 5.91 42.04 -15.41
N PRO A 5 5.57 41.08 -16.28
CA PRO A 5 4.46 40.18 -16.05
C PRO A 5 4.76 39.31 -14.82
N VAL A 6 3.74 39.10 -13.99
CA VAL A 6 3.78 38.18 -12.84
C VAL A 6 3.92 36.77 -13.41
N ASP A 7 5.03 36.11 -13.09
CA ASP A 7 5.30 34.72 -13.48
C ASP A 7 4.21 33.80 -12.91
N MET A 8 3.21 33.47 -13.74
CA MET A 8 2.30 32.35 -13.54
C MET A 8 3.01 31.05 -13.96
N GLU A 9 4.11 30.68 -13.32
CA GLU A 9 4.78 29.42 -13.64
C GLU A 9 5.33 28.74 -12.38
N SER A 10 4.42 28.11 -11.64
CA SER A 10 4.70 26.93 -10.81
C SER A 10 3.40 26.34 -10.27
N ALA A 11 2.35 26.29 -11.10
CA ALA A 11 1.32 25.27 -10.90
C ALA A 11 1.98 23.94 -11.28
N THR A 12 2.60 23.29 -10.29
CA THR A 12 3.12 21.92 -10.43
C THR A 12 2.01 21.10 -11.07
N PRO A 13 2.24 20.42 -12.21
CA PRO A 13 1.20 19.61 -12.81
C PRO A 13 0.78 18.57 -11.77
N ILE A 14 -0.46 18.69 -11.30
CA ILE A 14 -1.10 17.71 -10.43
C ILE A 14 -1.19 16.46 -11.28
N THR A 15 -0.13 15.66 -11.22
CA THR A 15 -0.08 14.40 -11.95
C THR A 15 -1.07 13.51 -11.20
N PRO A 16 -2.11 13.01 -11.86
CA PRO A 16 -3.13 12.23 -11.17
C PRO A 16 -2.50 10.92 -10.69
N GLY A 17 -2.17 10.91 -9.41
CA GLY A 17 -1.48 9.87 -8.69
C GLY A 17 -1.70 10.11 -7.21
N CYS A 18 -1.62 9.06 -6.40
CA CYS A 18 -1.74 9.19 -4.95
C CYS A 18 -0.70 10.20 -4.45
N GLU A 19 -1.16 11.26 -3.77
CA GLU A 19 -0.29 12.27 -3.18
C GLU A 19 0.76 11.58 -2.29
N PRO A 20 2.07 11.92 -2.40
CA PRO A 20 3.11 11.24 -1.62
C PRO A 20 2.85 11.22 -0.12
N ALA A 21 2.31 12.31 0.44
CA ALA A 21 1.96 12.41 1.85
C ALA A 21 0.84 11.42 2.22
N LEU A 22 -0.20 11.32 1.39
CA LEU A 22 -1.28 10.36 1.57
C LEU A 22 -0.77 8.92 1.48
N ALA A 23 0.10 8.61 0.51
CA ALA A 23 0.68 7.28 0.37
C ALA A 23 1.49 6.87 1.61
N HIS A 24 2.27 7.78 2.20
CA HIS A 24 3.01 7.52 3.43
C HIS A 24 2.07 7.35 4.64
N ALA A 25 1.05 8.21 4.79
CA ALA A 25 0.07 8.08 5.86
C ALA A 25 -0.68 6.74 5.81
N LEU A 26 -1.07 6.30 4.60
CA LEU A 26 -1.69 4.98 4.40
C LEU A 26 -0.73 3.83 4.73
N ALA A 27 0.55 3.96 4.39
CA ALA A 27 1.55 2.97 4.75
C ALA A 27 1.75 2.88 6.28
N ASP A 28 1.74 4.01 6.98
CA ASP A 28 1.85 4.07 8.43
C ASP A 28 0.63 3.44 9.10
N GLU A 29 -0.58 3.72 8.60
CA GLU A 29 -1.81 3.09 9.10
C GLU A 29 -1.82 1.57 8.89
N LEU A 30 -1.37 1.09 7.72
CA LEU A 30 -1.23 -0.35 7.46
C LEU A 30 -0.27 -1.02 8.46
N VAL A 31 0.86 -0.37 8.78
CA VAL A 31 1.77 -0.85 9.82
C VAL A 31 1.09 -0.82 11.20
N GLY A 32 0.34 0.24 11.52
CA GLY A 32 -0.42 0.33 12.77
C GLY A 32 -1.41 -0.82 12.95
N ILE A 33 -2.17 -1.16 11.90
CA ILE A 33 -3.14 -2.26 11.89
C ILE A 33 -2.45 -3.61 12.14
N THR A 34 -1.22 -3.81 11.65
CA THR A 34 -0.46 -5.04 11.90
C THR A 34 -0.15 -5.23 13.40
N GLY A 35 0.00 -4.14 14.15
CA GLY A 35 0.16 -4.18 15.61
C GLY A 35 -1.08 -4.74 16.30
N LEU A 36 -2.28 -4.28 15.89
CA LEU A 36 -3.55 -4.81 16.43
C LEU A 36 -3.73 -6.31 16.12
N LEU A 37 -3.31 -6.75 14.93
CA LEU A 37 -3.33 -8.17 14.57
C LEU A 37 -2.33 -8.99 15.42
N ALA A 38 -1.17 -8.43 15.74
CA ALA A 38 -0.18 -9.07 16.60
C ALA A 38 -0.69 -9.23 18.04
N ASP A 39 -1.36 -8.21 18.58
CA ASP A 39 -1.97 -8.25 19.92
C ASP A 39 -3.06 -9.34 19.99
N LEU A 40 -3.93 -9.41 18.99
CA LEU A 40 -4.96 -10.46 18.90
C LEU A 40 -4.36 -11.86 18.76
N ALA A 41 -3.29 -12.01 17.97
CA ALA A 41 -2.58 -13.28 17.84
C ALA A 41 -1.93 -13.72 19.16
N PHE A 42 -1.38 -12.76 19.91
CA PHE A 42 -0.80 -12.98 21.23
C PHE A 42 -1.88 -13.47 22.22
N ASP A 43 -3.02 -12.81 22.27
CA ASP A 43 -4.14 -13.21 23.14
C ASP A 43 -4.64 -14.62 22.82
N LEU A 44 -4.75 -14.98 21.53
CA LEU A 44 -5.13 -16.33 21.09
C LEU A 44 -4.10 -17.39 21.51
N ALA A 45 -2.81 -17.03 21.52
CA ALA A 45 -1.74 -17.93 21.89
C ALA A 45 -1.58 -18.13 23.41
N GLY A 46 -2.21 -17.28 24.22
CA GLY A 46 -2.16 -17.34 25.68
C GLY A 46 -2.76 -18.62 26.29
N ASN A 47 -3.59 -19.35 25.54
CA ASN A 47 -4.12 -20.66 25.94
C ASN A 47 -3.63 -21.76 24.98
N PRO A 48 -2.88 -22.77 25.46
CA PRO A 48 -2.34 -23.84 24.62
C PRO A 48 -3.38 -24.70 23.87
N ASP A 49 -4.59 -24.83 24.41
CA ASP A 49 -5.68 -25.57 23.76
C ASP A 49 -6.30 -24.74 22.63
N THR A 50 -6.55 -23.46 22.89
CA THR A 50 -7.00 -22.47 21.89
C THR A 50 -5.99 -22.33 20.77
N LEU A 51 -4.70 -22.23 21.10
CA LEU A 51 -3.60 -22.13 20.15
C LEU A 51 -3.60 -23.32 19.18
N ARG A 52 -3.67 -24.55 19.71
CA ARG A 52 -3.70 -25.76 18.89
C ARG A 52 -4.94 -25.83 18.00
N HIS A 53 -6.09 -25.40 18.50
CA HIS A 53 -7.33 -25.39 17.73
C HIS A 53 -7.34 -24.33 16.62
N HIS A 54 -6.69 -23.19 16.84
CA HIS A 54 -6.72 -22.02 15.95
C HIS A 54 -5.41 -21.76 15.19
N MET A 55 -4.51 -22.74 15.13
CA MET A 55 -3.21 -22.60 14.45
C MET A 55 -3.35 -22.12 12.99
N HIS A 56 -4.35 -22.63 12.26
CA HIS A 56 -4.63 -22.19 10.90
C HIS A 56 -5.08 -20.72 10.84
N SER A 57 -5.87 -20.27 11.82
CA SER A 57 -6.30 -18.86 11.91
C SER A 57 -5.11 -17.94 12.18
N LEU A 58 -4.18 -18.35 13.04
CA LEU A 58 -2.95 -17.60 13.33
C LEU A 58 -2.02 -17.51 12.12
N GLN A 59 -1.89 -18.60 11.35
CA GLN A 59 -1.18 -18.57 10.06
C GLN A 59 -1.86 -17.62 9.06
N GLY A 60 -3.19 -17.56 9.06
CA GLY A 60 -3.95 -16.59 8.28
C GLY A 60 -3.66 -15.15 8.70
N ILE A 61 -3.58 -14.87 10.00
CA ILE A 61 -3.23 -13.56 10.55
C ILE A 61 -1.80 -13.16 10.13
N ASP A 62 -0.83 -14.06 10.27
CA ASP A 62 0.56 -13.81 9.83
C ASP A 62 0.63 -13.48 8.33
N ARG A 63 -0.11 -14.23 7.49
CA ARG A 63 -0.19 -13.96 6.05
C ARG A 63 -0.78 -12.58 5.75
N ILE A 64 -1.80 -12.15 6.49
CA ILE A 64 -2.40 -10.80 6.37
C ILE A 64 -1.38 -9.74 6.77
N THR A 65 -0.69 -9.93 7.90
CA THR A 65 0.36 -9.02 8.38
C THR A 65 1.45 -8.84 7.34
N GLN A 66 1.98 -9.93 6.78
CA GLN A 66 3.01 -9.87 5.74
C GLN A 66 2.52 -9.14 4.48
N ALA A 67 1.26 -9.35 4.08
CA ALA A 67 0.67 -8.66 2.94
C ALA A 67 0.53 -7.15 3.21
N GLN A 68 0.07 -6.76 4.40
CA GLN A 68 -0.06 -5.34 4.79
C GLN A 68 1.29 -4.62 4.82
N LEU A 69 2.34 -5.27 5.36
CA LEU A 69 3.70 -4.73 5.34
C LEU A 69 4.23 -4.57 3.91
N ALA A 70 4.00 -5.57 3.04
CA ALA A 70 4.39 -5.47 1.63
C ALA A 70 3.65 -4.32 0.91
N VAL A 71 2.36 -4.08 1.21
CA VAL A 71 1.64 -2.90 0.67
C VAL A 71 2.23 -1.59 1.21
N ALA A 72 2.55 -1.52 2.50
CA ALA A 72 3.15 -0.33 3.09
C ALA A 72 4.50 0.00 2.43
N ASP A 73 5.34 -1.00 2.22
CA ASP A 73 6.63 -0.85 1.53
C ASP A 73 6.46 -0.42 0.07
N LEU A 74 5.47 -1.01 -0.63
CA LEU A 74 5.09 -0.55 -1.95
C LEU A 74 4.72 0.93 -1.91
N LEU A 75 3.83 1.36 -1.02
CA LEU A 75 3.34 2.74 -0.92
C LEU A 75 4.44 3.76 -0.62
N ARG A 76 5.39 3.43 0.28
CA ARG A 76 6.53 4.30 0.62
C ARG A 76 7.59 4.38 -0.49
N SER A 77 7.65 3.38 -1.36
CA SER A 77 8.69 3.33 -2.39
C SER A 77 8.46 4.32 -3.53
N CYS A 78 9.48 5.13 -3.80
CA CYS A 78 9.54 6.02 -4.98
C CYS A 78 10.12 5.33 -6.23
N ALA A 79 10.42 4.02 -6.17
CA ALA A 79 10.96 3.31 -7.32
C ALA A 79 9.91 3.18 -8.46
N PRO A 80 10.33 2.93 -9.71
CA PRO A 80 9.40 2.61 -10.79
C PRO A 80 8.46 1.46 -10.43
N VAL A 81 7.21 1.52 -10.90
CA VAL A 81 6.15 0.53 -10.57
C VAL A 81 6.61 -0.91 -10.77
N GLU A 82 7.33 -1.22 -11.84
CA GLU A 82 7.80 -2.58 -12.09
C GLU A 82 8.82 -3.07 -11.06
N GLN A 83 9.69 -2.19 -10.58
CA GLN A 83 10.66 -2.50 -9.53
C GLN A 83 9.97 -2.66 -8.17
N ARG A 84 8.97 -1.82 -7.88
CA ARG A 84 8.13 -1.94 -6.67
C ARG A 84 7.45 -3.30 -6.63
N ILE A 85 6.77 -3.69 -7.70
CA ILE A 85 6.09 -4.99 -7.78
C ILE A 85 7.08 -6.16 -7.70
N ALA A 86 8.26 -6.05 -8.32
CA ALA A 86 9.29 -7.08 -8.26
C ALA A 86 9.89 -7.27 -6.85
N ALA A 87 9.82 -6.25 -5.99
CA ALA A 87 10.28 -6.32 -4.61
C ALA A 87 9.29 -7.02 -3.66
N VAL A 88 8.06 -7.32 -4.11
CA VAL A 88 7.07 -8.06 -3.32
C VAL A 88 7.49 -9.53 -3.21
N THR A 89 7.87 -9.95 -2.01
CA THR A 89 8.32 -11.32 -1.72
C THR A 89 7.17 -12.34 -1.71
N LEU A 90 5.95 -11.89 -1.46
CA LEU A 90 4.73 -12.72 -1.57
C LEU A 90 4.37 -12.90 -3.05
N GLU A 91 4.89 -13.96 -3.68
CA GLU A 91 4.80 -14.20 -5.12
C GLU A 91 3.37 -14.09 -5.69
N GLU A 92 2.39 -14.70 -5.02
CA GLU A 92 0.99 -14.64 -5.43
C GLU A 92 0.46 -13.19 -5.41
N MET A 93 0.80 -12.44 -4.37
CA MET A 93 0.41 -11.04 -4.23
C MET A 93 1.06 -10.17 -5.30
N GLY A 94 2.37 -10.33 -5.53
CA GLY A 94 3.09 -9.61 -6.58
C GLY A 94 2.50 -9.90 -7.97
N GLY A 95 2.18 -11.16 -8.25
CA GLY A 95 1.51 -11.57 -9.49
C GLY A 95 0.10 -10.97 -9.64
N ASN A 96 -0.68 -10.93 -8.55
CA ASN A 96 -2.00 -10.31 -8.53
C ASN A 96 -1.93 -8.80 -8.81
N ILE A 97 -0.99 -8.10 -8.17
CA ILE A 97 -0.78 -6.66 -8.35
C ILE A 97 -0.37 -6.38 -9.80
N ARG A 98 0.60 -7.13 -10.36
CA ARG A 98 1.02 -6.95 -11.76
C ARG A 98 -0.16 -7.07 -12.73
N ARG A 99 -0.95 -8.14 -12.60
CA ARG A 99 -2.15 -8.35 -13.42
C ARG A 99 -3.16 -7.22 -13.30
N ALA A 100 -3.37 -6.71 -12.09
CA ALA A 100 -4.29 -5.60 -11.87
C ALA A 100 -3.78 -4.30 -12.51
N VAL A 101 -2.48 -3.99 -12.39
CA VAL A 101 -1.87 -2.81 -13.02
C VAL A 101 -1.99 -2.88 -14.54
N ASP A 102 -1.68 -4.03 -15.15
CA ASP A 102 -1.77 -4.19 -16.60
C ASP A 102 -3.21 -4.01 -17.10
N ARG A 103 -4.19 -4.55 -16.35
CA ARG A 103 -5.61 -4.34 -16.60
C ARG A 103 -5.99 -2.84 -16.53
N TYR A 104 -5.62 -2.14 -15.46
CA TYR A 104 -5.93 -0.71 -15.30
C TYR A 104 -5.26 0.18 -16.35
N ARG A 105 -4.07 -0.20 -16.83
CA ARG A 105 -3.41 0.48 -17.95
C ARG A 105 -4.15 0.26 -19.27
N ALA A 106 -4.71 -0.93 -19.49
CA ALA A 106 -5.47 -1.26 -20.70
C ALA A 106 -6.87 -0.62 -20.71
N GLU A 107 -7.53 -0.55 -19.55
CA GLU A 107 -8.87 0.03 -19.38
C GLU A 107 -8.84 1.57 -19.31
N GLY A 108 -7.72 2.15 -18.88
CA GLY A 108 -7.62 3.56 -18.49
C GLY A 108 -8.28 3.79 -17.14
N VAL A 109 -7.53 4.25 -16.14
CA VAL A 109 -8.11 4.55 -14.82
C VAL A 109 -8.97 5.82 -14.94
N PRO A 110 -10.28 5.79 -14.61
CA PRO A 110 -11.07 7.00 -14.53
C PRO A 110 -10.46 7.90 -13.46
N ILE A 111 -9.98 9.06 -13.89
CA ILE A 111 -9.51 10.11 -12.99
C ILE A 111 -10.72 11.01 -12.84
N ASP A 112 -11.48 10.83 -11.76
CA ASP A 112 -12.56 11.77 -11.46
C ASP A 112 -11.93 13.18 -11.39
N PRO A 113 -12.44 14.15 -12.16
CA PRO A 113 -12.00 15.53 -12.01
C PRO A 113 -12.35 15.96 -10.59
N VAL A 114 -11.34 16.36 -9.83
CA VAL A 114 -11.53 17.03 -8.54
C VAL A 114 -12.18 18.37 -8.85
N ASP A 115 -13.44 18.55 -8.46
CA ASP A 115 -14.17 19.82 -8.50
C ASP A 115 -13.54 20.88 -7.56
#